data_AF-A0A4P9A147-F1
#
_entry.id   AF-A0A4P9A147-F1
#
_cell.length_a   1.000
_cell.length_b   1.000
_cell.length_c   1.000
_cell.angle_alpha   90.00
_cell.angle_beta   90.00
_cell.angle_gamma   90.00
#
_symmetry.space_group_name_H-M   'P 1'
#
loop_
_entity.id
_entity.type
_entity.pdbx_description
1 polymer ?
#
loop_
_entity_poly.entity_id
_entity_poly.type
_entity_poly.pdbx_seq_one_letter_code
_entity_poly.pdbx_strand_id
1 'polypeptide(L)'
;MKKLKLLAAVGFGAVSFAGLAGSAVYAANTANSTLTQTINAGALSTDIRNSSNAVVSNPTFAMGAVTLSTSAQTSTGTFGENDKRISVDNPGGANNGWTLTLNATTPGTGKWTDGGKSYKYNGTAADGRLTVDPSTGTVTPVIGTATGITKGSSMAFSGSNPVTLMSASAGADAVWNGYITGVSLKQDIPAGQQAGTYTLPMTQTVAAI
;
A
#
# COMPACT_ATOMS: atom_id res chain seq x y z
N MET A 1 17.81 -45.97 71.30
CA MET A 1 17.60 -46.97 72.37
C MET A 1 16.15 -47.46 72.32
N LYS A 2 15.95 -48.78 72.43
CA LYS A 2 14.68 -49.53 72.55
C LYS A 2 13.71 -48.85 73.57
N LYS A 3 12.37 -48.92 73.54
CA LYS A 3 11.48 -50.11 73.52
C LYS A 3 10.01 -49.70 73.27
N LEU A 4 9.32 -50.57 72.54
CA LEU A 4 7.87 -50.87 72.51
C LEU A 4 7.27 -51.04 73.91
N LYS A 5 5.97 -50.72 74.15
CA LYS A 5 4.95 -51.59 74.82
C LYS A 5 3.52 -51.03 74.66
N LEU A 6 2.58 -51.96 74.72
CA LEU A 6 1.26 -52.02 74.11
C LEU A 6 0.14 -52.11 75.19
N LEU A 7 -1.03 -51.55 74.87
CA LEU A 7 -2.42 -51.94 75.22
C LEU A 7 -3.01 -51.82 76.65
N ALA A 8 -4.25 -51.27 76.67
CA ALA A 8 -5.50 -51.69 77.37
C ALA A 8 -6.26 -50.45 77.91
N ALA A 9 -7.58 -50.29 77.91
CA ALA A 9 -8.72 -51.04 77.37
C ALA A 9 -9.98 -50.14 77.38
N VAL A 10 -10.81 -50.36 76.36
CA VAL A 10 -12.27 -50.21 76.17
C VAL A 10 -13.16 -49.56 77.25
N GLY A 11 -13.96 -48.58 76.82
CA GLY A 11 -15.25 -48.20 77.42
C GLY A 11 -16.20 -47.69 76.33
N PHE A 12 -17.31 -48.40 76.10
CA PHE A 12 -18.32 -48.12 75.06
C PHE A 12 -19.26 -46.97 75.48
N GLY A 13 -19.47 -46.01 74.58
CA GLY A 13 -20.52 -45.00 74.65
C GLY A 13 -20.80 -44.44 73.25
N ALA A 14 -22.02 -44.66 72.75
CA ALA A 14 -22.40 -44.51 71.35
C ALA A 14 -22.42 -43.06 70.85
N VAL A 15 -21.76 -42.80 69.72
CA VAL A 15 -22.16 -41.77 68.75
C VAL A 15 -22.05 -42.38 67.35
N SER A 16 -23.21 -42.62 66.77
CA SER A 16 -23.39 -42.98 65.36
C SER A 16 -22.90 -41.85 64.47
N PHE A 17 -21.89 -42.10 63.63
CA PHE A 17 -21.75 -41.36 62.38
C PHE A 17 -21.50 -42.32 61.23
N ALA A 18 -22.51 -42.30 60.35
CA ALA A 18 -22.54 -42.85 59.02
C ALA A 18 -21.26 -42.55 58.23
N GLY A 19 -20.96 -43.44 57.28
CA GLY A 19 -19.76 -43.40 56.48
C GLY A 19 -19.49 -42.04 55.84
N LEU A 20 -18.22 -41.67 55.88
CA LEU A 20 -17.66 -40.74 54.93
C LEU A 20 -16.58 -41.52 54.20
N ALA A 21 -16.96 -42.07 53.05
CA ALA A 21 -16.00 -42.29 51.97
C ALA A 21 -15.20 -41.00 51.87
N GLY A 22 -13.92 -41.03 52.24
CA GLY A 22 -13.05 -39.88 52.12
C GLY A 22 -13.14 -39.39 50.68
N SER A 23 -13.77 -38.24 50.47
CA SER A 23 -13.79 -37.60 49.17
C SER A 23 -12.34 -37.37 48.78
N ALA A 24 -11.87 -38.11 47.78
CA ALA A 24 -10.55 -37.88 47.22
C ALA A 24 -10.52 -36.43 46.69
N VAL A 25 -9.85 -35.55 47.43
CA VAL A 25 -9.62 -34.18 46.98
C VAL A 25 -8.48 -34.27 45.98
N TYR A 26 -8.81 -34.35 44.69
CA TYR A 26 -7.84 -34.21 43.62
C TYR A 26 -7.44 -32.73 43.55
N ALA A 27 -6.32 -32.37 44.16
CA ALA A 27 -5.72 -31.06 43.94
C ALA A 27 -5.22 -30.99 42.49
N ALA A 28 -5.82 -30.12 41.68
CA ALA A 28 -5.31 -29.86 40.34
C ALA A 28 -3.93 -29.20 40.46
N ASN A 29 -2.89 -29.86 39.94
CA ASN A 29 -1.58 -29.24 39.80
C ASN A 29 -1.60 -28.38 38.53
N THR A 30 -1.54 -27.06 38.70
CA THR A 30 -1.52 -26.11 37.58
C THR A 30 -0.09 -25.61 37.35
N ALA A 31 0.36 -25.71 36.12
CA ALA A 31 1.62 -25.11 35.65
C ALA A 31 1.31 -24.01 34.65
N ASN A 32 1.84 -22.81 34.89
CA ASN A 32 1.69 -21.68 33.98
C ASN A 32 2.86 -21.60 33.00
N SER A 33 2.63 -21.07 31.80
CA SER A 33 3.66 -20.81 30.80
C SER A 33 3.43 -19.45 30.15
N THR A 34 4.48 -18.84 29.63
CA THR A 34 4.43 -17.59 28.86
C THR A 34 4.89 -17.85 27.44
N LEU A 35 4.10 -17.41 26.46
CA LEU A 35 4.47 -17.45 25.05
C LEU A 35 5.07 -16.09 24.65
N THR A 36 6.15 -16.11 23.86
CA THR A 36 6.76 -14.90 23.30
C THR A 36 6.58 -14.88 21.78
N GLN A 37 6.27 -13.71 21.23
CA GLN A 37 6.19 -13.48 19.78
C GLN A 37 6.93 -12.19 19.42
N THR A 38 7.69 -12.24 18.33
CA THR A 38 8.38 -11.09 17.75
C THR A 38 7.78 -10.79 16.38
N ILE A 39 7.40 -9.53 16.13
CA ILE A 39 6.93 -9.04 14.84
C ILE A 39 7.91 -7.96 14.37
N ASN A 40 8.55 -8.19 13.23
CA ASN A 40 9.48 -7.23 12.63
C ASN A 40 8.73 -6.30 11.67
N ALA A 41 9.25 -5.09 11.48
CA ALA A 41 8.77 -4.20 10.41
C ALA A 41 9.01 -4.83 9.04
N GLY A 42 8.09 -4.58 8.10
CA GLY A 42 8.28 -4.97 6.71
C GLY A 42 8.94 -3.86 5.87
N ALA A 43 9.09 -4.12 4.57
CA ALA A 43 9.64 -3.16 3.62
C ALA A 43 8.54 -2.28 2.98
N LEU A 44 8.88 -1.02 2.74
CA LEU A 44 8.06 -0.11 1.95
C LEU A 44 7.93 -0.62 0.50
N SER A 45 6.71 -0.62 -0.04
CA SER A 45 6.45 -1.08 -1.41
C SER A 45 5.32 -0.32 -2.11
N THR A 46 5.25 -0.45 -3.44
CA THR A 46 4.19 0.11 -4.28
C THR A 46 3.80 -0.87 -5.38
N ASP A 47 2.51 -0.92 -5.70
CA ASP A 47 1.94 -1.75 -6.77
C ASP A 47 0.75 -1.02 -7.42
N ILE A 48 0.30 -1.52 -8.58
CA ILE A 48 -1.00 -1.19 -9.15
C ILE A 48 -1.96 -2.35 -8.84
N ARG A 49 -3.07 -2.07 -8.16
CA ARG A 49 -3.98 -3.10 -7.63
C ARG A 49 -5.42 -2.89 -8.08
N ASN A 50 -6.08 -3.99 -8.42
CA ASN A 50 -7.50 -3.95 -8.76
C ASN A 50 -8.39 -3.76 -7.53
N SER A 51 -9.70 -3.64 -7.74
CA SER A 51 -10.68 -3.43 -6.66
C SER A 51 -10.73 -4.57 -5.63
N SER A 52 -10.30 -5.78 -6.01
CA SER A 52 -10.16 -6.95 -5.12
C SER A 52 -8.78 -7.04 -4.43
N ASN A 53 -7.97 -5.98 -4.54
CA ASN A 53 -6.62 -5.86 -3.95
C ASN A 53 -5.56 -6.81 -4.55
N ALA A 54 -5.82 -7.39 -5.72
CA ALA A 54 -4.82 -8.18 -6.45
C ALA A 54 -3.96 -7.26 -7.34
N VAL A 55 -2.68 -7.61 -7.48
CA VAL A 55 -1.74 -6.89 -8.37
C VAL A 55 -2.20 -7.04 -9.82
N VAL A 56 -2.26 -5.93 -10.55
CA VAL A 56 -2.61 -5.89 -11.97
C VAL A 56 -1.33 -6.12 -12.78
N SER A 57 -1.32 -7.17 -13.58
CA SER A 57 -0.23 -7.43 -14.52
C SER A 57 -0.37 -6.54 -15.76
N ASN A 58 0.70 -5.87 -16.16
CA ASN A 58 0.75 -4.97 -17.33
C ASN A 58 -0.40 -3.93 -17.38
N PRO A 59 -0.55 -3.09 -16.36
CA PRO A 59 -1.63 -2.11 -16.30
C PRO A 59 -1.48 -1.08 -17.42
N THR A 60 -2.60 -0.73 -18.06
CA THR A 60 -2.67 0.32 -19.08
C THR A 60 -3.65 1.41 -18.67
N PHE A 61 -3.31 2.67 -18.91
CA PHE A 61 -4.18 3.81 -18.65
C PHE A 61 -4.48 4.50 -19.98
N ALA A 62 -5.76 4.56 -20.36
CA ALA A 62 -6.15 5.08 -21.66
C ALA A 62 -6.25 6.61 -21.63
N MET A 63 -5.75 7.23 -22.70
CA MET A 63 -6.04 8.63 -23.04
C MET A 63 -7.24 8.67 -24.00
N GLY A 64 -8.01 9.75 -23.98
CA GLY A 64 -9.12 9.96 -24.90
C GLY A 64 -8.67 9.96 -26.36
N ALA A 65 -9.43 9.30 -27.23
CA ALA A 65 -9.14 9.30 -28.65
C ALA A 65 -9.35 10.70 -29.26
N VAL A 66 -8.49 11.07 -30.21
CA VAL A 66 -8.62 12.29 -31.00
C VAL A 66 -8.62 11.95 -32.49
N THR A 67 -9.36 12.71 -33.29
CA THR A 67 -9.29 12.62 -34.76
C THR A 67 -8.09 13.43 -35.23
N LEU A 68 -7.29 12.88 -36.15
CA LEU A 68 -6.15 13.57 -36.76
C LEU A 68 -6.54 14.99 -37.20
N SER A 69 -5.70 15.96 -36.83
CA SER A 69 -5.88 17.37 -37.17
C SER A 69 -4.55 18.00 -37.59
N THR A 70 -4.63 18.99 -38.47
CA THR A 70 -3.50 19.89 -38.79
C THR A 70 -3.34 21.03 -37.78
N SER A 71 -4.17 21.05 -36.73
CA SER A 71 -4.03 21.93 -35.56
C SER A 71 -3.64 21.11 -34.33
N ALA A 72 -2.96 21.74 -33.37
CA ALA A 72 -2.62 21.10 -32.10
C ALA A 72 -3.89 20.68 -31.35
N GLN A 73 -3.81 19.57 -30.63
CA GLN A 73 -4.93 18.99 -29.90
C GLN A 73 -4.56 18.72 -28.45
N THR A 74 -5.58 18.41 -27.64
CA THR A 74 -5.40 17.92 -26.28
C THR A 74 -6.19 16.64 -26.12
N SER A 75 -5.59 15.66 -25.45
CA SER A 75 -6.26 14.45 -24.97
C SER A 75 -6.17 14.39 -23.45
N THR A 76 -7.23 13.91 -22.80
CA THR A 76 -7.29 13.73 -21.35
C THR A 76 -7.42 12.26 -20.98
N GLY A 77 -6.98 11.91 -19.78
CA GLY A 77 -7.09 10.55 -19.24
C GLY A 77 -7.07 10.56 -17.72
N THR A 78 -7.15 9.37 -17.13
CA THR A 78 -7.08 9.20 -15.68
C THR A 78 -6.02 8.19 -15.34
N PHE A 79 -5.12 8.56 -14.43
CA PHE A 79 -4.17 7.64 -13.80
C PHE A 79 -4.74 7.21 -12.44
N GLY A 80 -4.90 5.92 -12.27
CA GLY A 80 -5.51 5.34 -11.07
C GLY A 80 -7.03 5.25 -11.14
N GLU A 81 -7.58 4.30 -11.89
CA GLU A 81 -9.00 3.93 -11.79
C GLU A 81 -9.23 2.88 -10.68
N ASN A 82 -10.49 2.57 -10.36
CA ASN A 82 -10.83 1.65 -9.27
C ASN A 82 -10.30 0.21 -9.48
N ASP A 83 -10.12 -0.21 -10.73
CA ASP A 83 -9.54 -1.50 -11.12
C ASP A 83 -8.02 -1.44 -11.32
N LYS A 84 -7.39 -0.25 -11.18
CA LYS A 84 -5.96 0.00 -11.34
C LYS A 84 -5.47 1.06 -10.33
N ARG A 85 -5.70 0.80 -9.05
CA ARG A 85 -5.40 1.70 -7.93
C ARG A 85 -3.89 1.78 -7.69
N ILE A 86 -3.35 2.97 -7.52
CA ILE A 86 -1.91 3.18 -7.30
C ILE A 86 -1.63 3.09 -5.81
N SER A 87 -1.10 1.95 -5.36
CA SER A 87 -1.01 1.60 -3.94
C SER A 87 0.38 1.82 -3.35
N VAL A 88 0.43 2.14 -2.06
CA VAL A 88 1.65 2.12 -1.23
C VAL A 88 1.36 1.32 0.04
N ASP A 89 2.33 0.49 0.42
CA ASP A 89 2.31 -0.30 1.65
C ASP A 89 3.57 0.00 2.46
N ASN A 90 3.39 0.57 3.66
CA ASN A 90 4.42 0.86 4.64
C ASN A 90 4.13 0.06 5.93
N PRO A 91 4.63 -1.17 6.06
CA PRO A 91 4.48 -1.99 7.25
C PRO A 91 5.50 -1.64 8.36
N GLY A 92 5.71 -0.34 8.64
CA GLY A 92 6.62 0.13 9.70
C GLY A 92 8.07 0.39 9.29
N GLY A 93 8.39 0.30 8.00
CA GLY A 93 9.75 0.40 7.47
C GLY A 93 10.22 1.82 7.12
N ALA A 94 9.30 2.77 6.94
CA ALA A 94 9.59 4.14 6.48
C ALA A 94 8.91 5.21 7.37
N ASN A 95 9.34 5.30 8.64
CA ASN A 95 8.66 6.12 9.64
C ASN A 95 9.04 7.61 9.61
N ASN A 96 10.13 7.97 8.95
CA ASN A 96 10.50 9.38 8.73
C ASN A 96 9.72 10.02 7.56
N GLY A 97 8.93 9.22 6.84
CA GLY A 97 8.19 9.61 5.65
C GLY A 97 8.62 8.82 4.42
N TRP A 98 7.84 8.99 3.36
CA TRP A 98 8.10 8.39 2.05
C TRP A 98 7.47 9.23 0.96
N THR A 99 7.93 9.06 -0.28
CA THR A 99 7.37 9.72 -1.46
C THR A 99 7.09 8.69 -2.55
N LEU A 100 5.87 8.72 -3.10
CA LEU A 100 5.49 8.02 -4.31
C LEU A 100 5.57 8.98 -5.50
N THR A 101 6.32 8.58 -6.52
CA THR A 101 6.54 9.38 -7.74
C THR A 101 6.19 8.60 -9.00
N LEU A 102 5.94 9.32 -10.09
CA LEU A 102 5.67 8.81 -11.43
C LEU A 102 6.61 9.48 -12.45
N ASN A 103 7.21 8.69 -13.34
CA ASN A 103 8.01 9.19 -14.45
C ASN A 103 7.85 8.31 -15.69
N ALA A 104 8.34 8.78 -16.84
CA ALA A 104 8.55 7.88 -17.98
C ALA A 104 9.59 6.82 -17.60
N THR A 105 9.42 5.58 -18.06
CA THR A 105 10.36 4.49 -17.77
C THR A 105 11.77 4.79 -18.28
N THR A 106 11.88 5.59 -19.33
CA THR A 106 13.15 6.18 -19.78
C THR A 106 13.09 7.71 -19.61
N PRO A 107 13.44 8.25 -18.44
CA PRO A 107 13.32 9.68 -18.17
C PRO A 107 14.09 10.53 -19.18
N GLY A 108 13.50 11.64 -19.60
CA GLY A 108 14.12 12.63 -20.49
C GLY A 108 14.09 12.26 -21.98
N THR A 109 14.15 10.97 -22.33
CA THR A 109 14.27 10.51 -23.73
C THR A 109 13.15 9.61 -24.22
N GLY A 110 12.33 9.06 -23.31
CA GLY A 110 11.11 8.33 -23.65
C GLY A 110 10.17 9.17 -24.52
N LYS A 111 9.32 8.50 -25.31
CA LYS A 111 8.38 9.15 -26.22
C LYS A 111 7.09 8.36 -26.28
N TRP A 112 6.01 9.05 -26.64
CA TRP A 112 4.84 8.39 -27.18
C TRP A 112 5.23 7.76 -28.51
N THR A 113 5.00 6.46 -28.70
CA THR A 113 5.33 5.77 -29.96
C THR A 113 4.33 4.70 -30.35
N ASP A 114 4.06 4.56 -31.66
CA ASP A 114 3.30 3.45 -32.24
C ASP A 114 4.21 2.33 -32.80
N GLY A 115 5.52 2.41 -32.53
CA GLY A 115 6.56 1.53 -33.06
C GLY A 115 7.32 2.09 -34.27
N GLY A 116 6.80 3.11 -34.95
CA GLY A 116 7.51 3.82 -36.03
C GLY A 116 7.48 5.34 -35.91
N LYS A 117 6.33 5.89 -35.56
CA LYS A 117 6.07 7.30 -35.35
C LYS A 117 6.22 7.64 -33.87
N SER A 118 6.57 8.88 -33.57
CA SER A 118 6.67 9.31 -32.17
C SER A 118 6.48 10.81 -31.97
N TYR A 119 6.14 11.19 -30.75
CA TYR A 119 6.15 12.59 -30.28
C TYR A 119 6.50 12.66 -28.79
N LYS A 120 6.83 13.85 -28.31
CA LYS A 120 7.36 14.03 -26.95
C LYS A 120 6.25 13.94 -25.91
N TYR A 121 6.62 13.45 -24.73
CA TYR A 121 5.82 13.63 -23.50
C TYR A 121 6.34 14.80 -22.66
N ASN A 122 7.55 15.30 -22.93
CA ASN A 122 8.26 16.26 -22.10
C ASN A 122 8.75 17.50 -22.88
N GLY A 123 8.08 17.83 -23.99
CA GLY A 123 8.41 18.99 -24.81
C GLY A 123 7.59 20.23 -24.45
N THR A 124 7.44 21.13 -25.41
CA THR A 124 6.46 22.23 -25.33
C THR A 124 5.06 21.74 -25.70
N ALA A 125 4.04 22.60 -25.57
CA ALA A 125 2.69 22.28 -26.06
C ALA A 125 2.67 21.96 -27.57
N ALA A 126 3.60 22.51 -28.36
CA ALA A 126 3.71 22.25 -29.79
C ALA A 126 4.43 20.93 -30.11
N ASP A 127 5.39 20.51 -29.28
CA ASP A 127 6.17 19.27 -29.49
C ASP A 127 5.52 18.02 -28.87
N GLY A 128 4.57 18.24 -27.97
CA GLY A 128 3.94 17.24 -27.14
C GLY A 128 4.40 17.33 -25.69
N ARG A 129 3.44 17.39 -24.78
CA ARG A 129 3.67 17.57 -23.35
C ARG A 129 2.58 16.89 -22.52
N LEU A 130 3.01 15.98 -21.65
CA LEU A 130 2.19 15.32 -20.65
C LEU A 130 2.19 16.15 -19.37
N THR A 131 1.00 16.48 -18.91
CA THR A 131 0.73 17.03 -17.59
C THR A 131 0.06 15.97 -16.74
N VAL A 132 0.57 15.77 -15.54
CA VAL A 132 -0.02 14.91 -14.52
C VAL A 132 -0.46 15.82 -13.39
N ASP A 133 -1.71 15.66 -12.96
CA ASP A 133 -2.27 16.45 -11.86
C ASP A 133 -2.73 15.58 -10.69
N PRO A 134 -1.81 15.27 -9.76
CA PRO A 134 -2.12 14.52 -8.55
C PRO A 134 -3.08 15.27 -7.62
N SER A 135 -3.23 16.59 -7.75
CA SER A 135 -4.11 17.36 -6.88
C SER A 135 -5.59 17.02 -7.09
N THR A 136 -5.97 16.48 -8.26
CA THR A 136 -7.32 15.96 -8.54
C THR A 136 -7.55 14.58 -7.93
N GLY A 137 -6.48 13.89 -7.53
CA GLY A 137 -6.57 12.54 -7.00
C GLY A 137 -7.27 12.47 -5.64
N THR A 138 -7.77 11.28 -5.31
CA THR A 138 -8.32 10.92 -4.01
C THR A 138 -7.41 9.88 -3.37
N VAL A 139 -6.91 10.18 -2.17
CA VAL A 139 -6.16 9.23 -1.34
C VAL A 139 -7.16 8.47 -0.46
N THR A 140 -7.05 7.15 -0.43
CA THR A 140 -7.87 6.29 0.42
C THR A 140 -6.96 5.40 1.27
N PRO A 141 -6.86 5.68 2.58
CA PRO A 141 -6.24 4.77 3.52
C PRO A 141 -7.06 3.49 3.66
N VAL A 142 -6.38 2.35 3.74
CA VAL A 142 -6.92 1.03 4.09
C VAL A 142 -6.47 0.65 5.50
N ILE A 143 -5.22 0.96 5.85
CA ILE A 143 -4.66 0.87 7.20
C ILE A 143 -4.04 2.21 7.55
N GLY A 144 -4.27 2.67 8.78
CA GLY A 144 -3.88 4.01 9.23
C GLY A 144 -4.84 5.08 8.74
N THR A 145 -4.46 6.33 8.93
CA THR A 145 -5.23 7.54 8.61
C THR A 145 -4.62 8.31 7.45
N ALA A 146 -5.31 9.35 6.98
CA ALA A 146 -4.75 10.28 5.98
C ALA A 146 -3.87 11.38 6.61
N THR A 147 -3.74 11.40 7.94
CA THR A 147 -2.91 12.39 8.63
C THR A 147 -1.46 12.28 8.17
N GLY A 148 -0.84 13.41 7.83
CA GLY A 148 0.53 13.43 7.33
C GLY A 148 0.70 12.95 5.88
N ILE A 149 -0.38 12.52 5.21
CA ILE A 149 -0.36 12.19 3.77
C ILE A 149 -0.77 13.41 2.95
N THR A 150 0.04 13.78 1.96
CA THR A 150 -0.22 14.89 1.04
C THR A 150 -0.17 14.43 -0.41
N LYS A 151 -0.97 15.05 -1.27
CA LYS A 151 -0.92 14.85 -2.73
C LYS A 151 0.09 15.81 -3.34
N GLY A 152 0.68 15.41 -4.46
CA GLY A 152 1.44 16.33 -5.30
C GLY A 152 0.57 17.39 -5.98
N SER A 153 1.23 18.30 -6.69
CA SER A 153 0.61 19.35 -7.48
C SER A 153 0.69 19.04 -8.98
N SER A 154 -0.14 19.74 -9.77
CA SER A 154 -0.10 19.69 -11.22
C SER A 154 1.29 20.02 -11.76
N MET A 155 1.83 19.14 -12.58
CA MET A 155 3.16 19.28 -13.16
C MET A 155 3.19 18.76 -14.59
N ALA A 156 3.69 19.58 -15.50
CA ALA A 156 3.99 19.18 -16.85
C ALA A 156 5.43 18.68 -16.94
N PHE A 157 5.64 17.56 -17.62
CA PHE A 157 7.00 17.08 -17.89
C PHE A 157 7.70 18.06 -18.84
N SER A 158 8.92 18.45 -18.47
CA SER A 158 9.81 19.32 -19.28
C SER A 158 11.24 18.78 -19.34
N GLY A 159 11.48 17.57 -18.82
CA GLY A 159 12.80 16.96 -18.70
C GLY A 159 12.71 15.55 -18.11
N SER A 160 13.58 15.23 -17.16
CA SER A 160 13.67 13.93 -16.50
C SER A 160 13.08 13.90 -15.08
N ASN A 161 12.60 15.03 -14.57
CA ASN A 161 12.08 15.10 -13.20
C ASN A 161 10.78 14.29 -13.07
N PRO A 162 10.64 13.48 -12.02
CA PRO A 162 9.41 12.76 -11.76
C PRO A 162 8.33 13.67 -11.18
N VAL A 163 7.07 13.27 -11.32
CA VAL A 163 5.93 13.91 -10.67
C VAL A 163 5.66 13.20 -9.35
N THR A 164 5.63 13.92 -8.24
CA THR A 164 5.17 13.37 -6.95
C THR A 164 3.68 13.11 -7.02
N LEU A 165 3.23 11.87 -6.79
CA LEU A 165 1.80 11.55 -6.71
C LEU A 165 1.26 11.83 -5.31
N MET A 166 1.93 11.28 -4.29
CA MET A 166 1.64 11.51 -2.89
C MET A 166 2.87 11.26 -2.02
N SER A 167 2.89 11.85 -0.83
CA SER A 167 3.97 11.71 0.15
C SER A 167 3.40 11.52 1.55
N ALA A 168 4.17 10.85 2.40
CA ALA A 168 3.97 10.82 3.84
C ALA A 168 5.05 11.64 4.54
N SER A 169 4.67 12.43 5.54
CA SER A 169 5.60 13.06 6.47
C SER A 169 5.94 12.14 7.64
N ALA A 170 6.90 12.53 8.48
CA ALA A 170 7.20 11.86 9.75
C ALA A 170 6.02 11.87 10.76
N GLY A 171 4.97 12.66 10.50
CA GLY A 171 3.74 12.67 11.29
C GLY A 171 2.66 11.71 10.78
N ALA A 172 2.92 10.96 9.71
CA ALA A 172 2.03 9.91 9.24
C ALA A 172 2.14 8.65 10.10
N ASP A 173 1.13 7.78 10.01
CA ASP A 173 1.15 6.51 10.74
C ASP A 173 2.33 5.63 10.28
N ALA A 174 3.05 5.06 11.24
CA ALA A 174 4.20 4.20 10.98
C ALA A 174 3.81 2.93 10.19
N VAL A 175 2.63 2.38 10.48
CA VAL A 175 2.02 1.30 9.69
C VAL A 175 0.88 1.90 8.87
N TRP A 176 1.07 1.97 7.56
CA TRP A 176 0.13 2.59 6.64
C TRP A 176 -0.02 1.78 5.37
N ASN A 177 -1.24 1.61 4.91
CA ASN A 177 -1.56 1.03 3.61
C ASN A 177 -2.66 1.84 2.96
N GLY A 178 -2.56 2.11 1.67
CA GLY A 178 -3.58 2.85 0.96
C GLY A 178 -3.22 3.07 -0.50
N TYR A 179 -4.03 3.87 -1.17
CA TYR A 179 -3.84 4.15 -2.59
C TYR A 179 -4.32 5.54 -2.99
N ILE A 180 -3.87 5.99 -4.16
CA ILE A 180 -4.39 7.16 -4.86
C ILE A 180 -5.07 6.74 -6.16
N THR A 181 -6.23 7.36 -6.43
CA THR A 181 -7.02 7.20 -7.67
C THR A 181 -7.47 8.55 -8.21
N GLY A 182 -7.84 8.65 -9.49
CA GLY A 182 -8.43 9.86 -10.07
C GLY A 182 -7.43 10.98 -10.36
N VAL A 183 -6.14 10.63 -10.55
CA VAL A 183 -5.11 11.60 -10.95
C VAL A 183 -5.34 11.97 -12.41
N SER A 184 -5.52 13.26 -12.69
CA SER A 184 -5.86 13.70 -14.05
C SER A 184 -4.62 13.72 -14.94
N LEU A 185 -4.77 13.26 -16.18
CA LEU A 185 -3.76 13.34 -17.22
C LEU A 185 -4.22 14.28 -18.32
N LYS A 186 -3.31 15.09 -18.84
CA LYS A 186 -3.51 15.91 -20.03
C LYS A 186 -2.30 15.79 -20.94
N GLN A 187 -2.51 15.34 -22.18
CA GLN A 187 -1.48 15.32 -23.21
C GLN A 187 -1.77 16.39 -24.26
N ASP A 188 -0.83 17.32 -24.43
CA ASP A 188 -0.76 18.20 -25.60
C ASP A 188 -0.27 17.35 -26.80
N ILE A 189 -0.99 17.34 -27.92
CA ILE A 189 -0.67 16.55 -29.12
C ILE A 189 -0.26 17.51 -30.26
N PRO A 190 0.91 17.31 -30.90
CA PRO A 190 1.36 18.15 -32.00
C PRO A 190 0.40 18.18 -33.19
N ALA A 191 0.34 19.33 -33.86
CA ALA A 191 -0.35 19.47 -35.13
C ALA A 191 0.23 18.48 -36.16
N GLY A 192 -0.65 17.79 -36.90
CA GLY A 192 -0.24 16.84 -37.93
C GLY A 192 0.28 15.51 -37.40
N GLN A 193 0.16 15.22 -36.09
CA GLN A 193 0.50 13.90 -35.56
C GLN A 193 -0.33 12.84 -36.28
N GLN A 194 0.36 11.94 -36.99
CA GLN A 194 -0.28 10.93 -37.83
C GLN A 194 -1.07 9.92 -36.98
N ALA A 195 -2.13 9.35 -37.56
CA ALA A 195 -2.95 8.35 -36.89
C ALA A 195 -2.12 7.12 -36.48
N GLY A 196 -2.46 6.57 -35.31
CA GLY A 196 -1.80 5.41 -34.70
C GLY A 196 -2.19 5.23 -33.24
N THR A 197 -1.84 4.09 -32.67
CA THR A 197 -1.97 3.82 -31.24
C THR A 197 -0.61 4.02 -30.59
N TYR A 198 -0.44 5.18 -29.95
CA TYR A 198 0.82 5.54 -29.30
C TYR A 198 0.81 5.07 -27.85
N THR A 199 1.94 4.55 -27.39
CA THR A 199 2.14 4.15 -25.99
C THR A 199 3.34 4.88 -25.41
N LEU A 200 3.30 5.14 -24.10
CA LEU A 200 4.38 5.71 -23.31
C LEU A 200 4.54 4.87 -22.05
N PRO A 201 5.64 4.11 -21.92
CA PRO A 201 5.94 3.39 -20.69
C PRO A 201 6.21 4.35 -19.53
N MET A 202 5.53 4.12 -18.40
CA MET A 202 5.66 4.90 -17.18
C MET A 202 6.02 3.98 -16.00
N THR A 203 6.80 4.51 -15.06
CA THR A 203 7.24 3.80 -13.86
C THR A 203 6.88 4.63 -12.63
N GLN A 204 6.28 3.94 -11.65
CA GLN A 204 6.08 4.50 -10.32
C GLN A 204 7.18 4.02 -9.37
N THR A 205 7.63 4.91 -8.50
CA THR A 205 8.69 4.61 -7.52
C THR A 205 8.29 5.16 -6.17
N VAL A 206 8.31 4.31 -5.15
CA VAL A 206 8.18 4.73 -3.75
C VAL A 206 9.55 4.66 -3.08
N ALA A 207 9.90 5.70 -2.32
CA ALA A 207 11.16 5.78 -1.59
C ALA A 207 10.96 6.36 -0.19
N ALA A 208 11.66 5.80 0.79
CA ALA A 208 11.73 6.36 2.14
C ALA A 208 12.56 7.67 2.14
N ILE A 209 12.29 8.53 3.11
CA ILE A 209 12.97 9.83 3.33
C ILE A 209 13.97 9.71 4.48
#